data_AF-A0A536KUJ9-F1
#
_entry.id   AF-A0A536KUJ9-F1
#
_cell.length_a   1.000
_cell.length_b   1.000
_cell.length_c   1.000
_cell.angle_alpha   90.00
_cell.angle_beta   90.00
_cell.angle_gamma   90.00
#
_symmetry.space_group_name_H-M   'P 1'
#
loop_
_entity.id
_entity.type
_entity.pdbx_description
1 polymer ?
#
loop_
_entity_poly.entity_id
_entity_poly.type
_entity_poly.pdbx_seq_one_letter_code
_entity_poly.pdbx_strand_id
1 'polypeptide(L)'
;MQALHLGPRNEPGFTRDLREQPADRVQAPFVDAACEQLPRLRHEVCNHAISLRQLIYGRNAVLEAARAGRVVKVYQAAGLGHDARLEELAKLARIEVVPADKLDVMAPGVNQGVAAELKPRRDWTLKQLLDTNPSLLVALDSIMDPQNLGAILRSAEVAGAEGAIIPEHRSAPLSPAAVKASSGAAELMPIARVSGLPSAIPEVKRAGIWCVALDPRGELAAWEFDFTQRVCVVVGGEGAGVHRLVKERCDARVRLPVAGHIASFNASAAAAAALYEVLRQRASGKTPSKTLS
;
A
#
# COMPACT_ATOMS: atom_id res chain seq x y z
N MET A 1 -52.17 -45.80 18.15
CA MET A 1 -52.66 -47.05 17.54
C MET A 1 -51.66 -47.48 16.47
N GLN A 2 -51.07 -48.67 16.68
CA GLN A 2 -50.45 -49.61 15.71
C GLN A 2 -49.42 -49.03 14.71
N ALA A 3 -48.12 -49.34 14.68
CA ALA A 3 -47.32 -50.53 14.99
C ALA A 3 -47.77 -51.82 14.26
N LEU A 4 -46.94 -52.31 13.32
CA LEU A 4 -46.35 -53.67 13.22
C LEU A 4 -45.54 -53.78 11.88
N HIS A 5 -44.21 -53.94 11.85
CA HIS A 5 -43.40 -55.19 12.04
C HIS A 5 -43.63 -56.22 10.90
N LEU A 6 -42.64 -56.65 10.11
CA LEU A 6 -41.46 -57.48 10.47
C LEU A 6 -40.38 -57.47 9.34
N GLY A 7 -39.10 -57.52 9.72
CA GLY A 7 -37.96 -57.97 8.86
C GLY A 7 -37.88 -59.51 8.76
N PRO A 8 -36.71 -60.18 8.59
CA PRO A 8 -35.33 -59.65 8.62
C PRO A 8 -34.26 -60.39 7.73
N ARG A 9 -32.98 -60.03 7.94
CA ARG A 9 -31.71 -60.83 7.89
C ARG A 9 -30.99 -61.11 6.55
N ASN A 10 -29.77 -60.54 6.41
CA ASN A 10 -28.52 -61.17 6.89
C ASN A 10 -27.29 -60.25 6.66
N GLU A 11 -26.53 -59.97 7.73
CA GLU A 11 -25.09 -59.67 7.69
C GLU A 11 -24.29 -61.00 7.87
N PRO A 12 -22.96 -61.04 7.69
CA PRO A 12 -21.95 -60.49 8.65
C PRO A 12 -20.86 -59.68 7.92
N GLY A 13 -20.19 -58.67 8.46
CA GLY A 13 -19.71 -58.43 9.81
C GLY A 13 -18.19 -58.25 9.73
N PHE A 14 -17.63 -57.10 10.13
CA PHE A 14 -16.35 -57.01 10.84
C PHE A 14 -16.13 -55.61 11.42
N THR A 15 -15.55 -55.61 12.61
CA THR A 15 -15.54 -54.59 13.67
C THR A 15 -14.40 -53.55 13.56
N ARG A 16 -14.69 -52.35 14.12
CA ARG A 16 -13.82 -51.29 14.71
C ARG A 16 -12.31 -51.56 14.82
N ASP A 17 -11.47 -50.55 14.54
CA ASP A 17 -11.00 -49.62 15.59
C ASP A 17 -10.22 -48.38 15.05
N LEU A 18 -10.20 -47.33 15.87
CA LEU A 18 -9.57 -46.02 15.71
C LEU A 18 -8.03 -46.09 15.75
N ARG A 19 -7.33 -45.28 14.94
CA ARG A 19 -5.98 -44.71 15.20
C ARG A 19 -5.58 -43.65 14.15
N GLU A 20 -5.30 -42.44 14.65
CA GLU A 20 -4.26 -41.46 14.29
C GLU A 20 -3.77 -41.30 12.82
N GLN A 21 -3.90 -40.05 12.30
CA GLN A 21 -3.06 -39.22 11.37
C GLN A 21 -1.96 -39.86 10.48
N PRO A 22 -1.55 -39.28 9.31
CA PRO A 22 -1.50 -37.84 9.01
C PRO A 22 -1.86 -37.40 7.56
N ALA A 23 -1.93 -36.07 7.41
CA ALA A 23 -2.09 -35.33 6.16
C ALA A 23 -1.00 -35.66 5.12
N ASP A 24 -1.45 -35.94 3.91
CA ASP A 24 -0.60 -36.20 2.75
C ASP A 24 0.31 -35.01 2.41
N ARG A 25 1.60 -35.34 2.36
CA ARG A 25 2.69 -34.54 1.81
C ARG A 25 2.51 -34.43 0.29
N VAL A 26 2.30 -33.22 -0.22
CA VAL A 26 2.74 -32.91 -1.58
C VAL A 26 4.25 -32.67 -1.53
N GLN A 27 5.01 -33.74 -1.71
CA GLN A 27 6.44 -33.68 -2.02
C GLN A 27 6.61 -33.07 -3.41
N ALA A 28 7.43 -32.04 -3.53
CA ALA A 28 7.92 -31.53 -4.81
C ALA A 28 9.36 -32.03 -5.02
N PRO A 29 9.61 -33.08 -5.83
CA PRO A 29 10.95 -33.47 -6.21
C PRO A 29 11.16 -33.11 -7.69
N PHE A 30 11.45 -31.84 -8.00
CA PHE A 30 11.83 -31.47 -9.38
C PHE A 30 12.63 -30.16 -9.44
N VAL A 31 13.71 -30.05 -8.67
CA VAL A 31 14.69 -28.95 -8.86
C VAL A 31 16.15 -29.42 -8.73
N ASP A 32 16.43 -30.48 -7.98
CA ASP A 32 17.84 -30.80 -7.65
C ASP A 32 18.62 -31.54 -8.75
N ALA A 33 17.96 -32.34 -9.60
CA ALA A 33 18.68 -33.21 -10.55
C ALA A 33 19.16 -32.52 -11.85
N ALA A 34 18.63 -31.33 -12.19
CA ALA A 34 18.99 -30.63 -13.44
C ALA A 34 20.04 -29.52 -13.22
N CYS A 35 20.42 -29.24 -11.97
CA CYS A 35 21.18 -28.04 -11.61
C CYS A 35 22.72 -28.19 -11.68
N GLU A 36 23.21 -29.38 -12.03
CA GLU A 36 24.64 -29.71 -11.96
C GLU A 36 25.42 -29.47 -13.26
N GLN A 37 24.75 -29.23 -14.41
CA GLN A 37 25.43 -29.27 -15.71
C GLN A 37 25.48 -27.98 -16.54
N LEU A 38 24.91 -26.83 -16.14
CA LEU A 38 24.97 -25.60 -16.96
C LEU A 38 25.05 -24.31 -16.12
N PRO A 39 26.24 -23.67 -15.96
CA PRO A 39 26.39 -22.47 -15.14
C PRO A 39 25.68 -21.21 -15.68
N ARG A 40 25.31 -21.18 -16.97
CA ARG A 40 24.61 -20.04 -17.58
C ARG A 40 23.13 -19.93 -17.19
N LEU A 41 22.46 -21.05 -16.93
CA LEU A 41 21.04 -21.07 -16.50
C LEU A 41 20.86 -20.54 -15.07
N ARG A 42 21.89 -20.57 -14.21
CA ARG A 42 21.81 -19.98 -12.86
C ARG A 42 21.63 -18.47 -12.89
N HIS A 43 22.29 -17.77 -13.79
CA HIS A 43 22.18 -16.31 -13.88
C HIS A 43 20.80 -15.87 -14.38
N GLU A 44 20.26 -16.54 -15.40
CA GLU A 44 18.94 -16.23 -15.95
C GLU A 44 17.82 -16.62 -14.98
N VAL A 45 17.90 -17.77 -14.31
CA VAL A 45 16.89 -18.22 -13.34
C VAL A 45 16.96 -17.42 -12.04
N CYS A 46 18.15 -17.03 -11.54
CA CYS A 46 18.25 -16.07 -10.44
C CYS A 46 17.69 -14.71 -10.85
N ASN A 47 18.00 -14.20 -12.04
CA ASN A 47 17.44 -12.94 -12.52
C ASN A 47 15.92 -13.02 -12.68
N HIS A 48 15.36 -14.18 -13.08
CA HIS A 48 13.91 -14.38 -13.20
C HIS A 48 13.21 -14.54 -11.84
N ALA A 49 13.85 -15.20 -10.86
CA ALA A 49 13.35 -15.31 -9.48
C ALA A 49 13.45 -13.97 -8.72
N ILE A 50 14.50 -13.19 -8.97
CA ILE A 50 14.63 -11.79 -8.54
C ILE A 50 13.59 -10.93 -9.26
N SER A 51 13.26 -11.21 -10.52
CA SER A 51 12.22 -10.49 -11.27
C SER A 51 10.80 -10.65 -10.70
N LEU A 52 10.53 -11.68 -9.89
CA LEU A 52 9.23 -11.86 -9.22
C LEU A 52 9.16 -11.20 -7.83
N ARG A 53 10.29 -10.72 -7.30
CA ARG A 53 10.37 -10.12 -5.96
C ARG A 53 10.88 -8.69 -6.08
N GLN A 54 10.04 -7.74 -5.69
CA GLN A 54 10.39 -6.32 -5.78
C GLN A 54 11.63 -6.02 -4.94
N LEU A 55 12.67 -5.49 -5.59
CA LEU A 55 13.89 -5.06 -4.93
C LEU A 55 13.81 -3.55 -4.66
N ILE A 56 14.10 -3.14 -3.43
CA ILE A 56 14.25 -1.73 -3.04
C ILE A 56 15.67 -1.47 -2.54
N TYR A 57 16.11 -0.21 -2.55
CA TYR A 57 17.46 0.15 -2.14
C TYR A 57 17.52 1.52 -1.44
N GLY A 58 18.59 1.75 -0.67
CA GLY A 58 18.75 2.91 0.19
C GLY A 58 18.38 2.62 1.64
N ARG A 59 19.18 3.14 2.59
CA ARG A 59 19.08 2.79 4.02
C ARG A 59 17.70 3.06 4.60
N ASN A 60 17.09 4.21 4.30
CA ASN A 60 15.77 4.58 4.82
C ASN A 60 14.66 3.72 4.24
N ALA A 61 14.62 3.54 2.92
CA ALA A 61 13.57 2.75 2.28
C ALA A 61 13.58 1.29 2.77
N VAL A 62 14.78 0.71 2.91
CA VAL A 62 14.97 -0.64 3.42
C VAL A 62 14.59 -0.74 4.90
N LEU A 63 14.95 0.25 5.73
CA LEU A 63 14.57 0.28 7.15
C LEU A 63 13.05 0.38 7.35
N GLU A 64 12.37 1.26 6.63
CA GLU A 64 10.91 1.38 6.75
C GLU A 64 10.21 0.09 6.29
N ALA A 65 10.67 -0.53 5.22
CA ALA A 65 10.14 -1.83 4.80
C ALA A 65 10.40 -2.95 5.83
N ALA A 66 11.53 -2.90 6.54
CA ALA A 66 11.84 -3.85 7.61
C ALA A 66 10.92 -3.64 8.82
N ARG A 67 10.68 -2.38 9.22
CA ARG A 67 9.71 -2.02 10.28
C ARG A 67 8.28 -2.47 9.94
N ALA A 68 7.92 -2.40 8.66
CA ALA A 68 6.65 -2.89 8.14
C ALA A 68 6.54 -4.44 8.10
N GLY A 69 7.61 -5.18 8.44
CA GLY A 69 7.66 -6.65 8.32
C GLY A 69 7.61 -7.15 6.86
N ARG A 70 7.96 -6.29 5.90
CA ARG A 70 7.83 -6.53 4.46
C ARG A 70 9.09 -7.14 3.83
N VAL A 71 10.22 -7.10 4.52
CA VAL A 71 11.49 -7.60 4.01
C VAL A 71 11.56 -9.13 4.12
N VAL A 72 11.92 -9.80 3.01
CA VAL A 72 12.31 -11.21 2.99
C VAL A 72 13.79 -11.35 3.33
N LYS A 73 14.62 -10.48 2.74
CA LYS A 73 16.08 -10.54 2.88
C LYS A 73 16.70 -9.17 2.63
N VAL A 74 17.70 -8.79 3.43
CA VAL A 74 18.51 -7.58 3.23
C VAL A 74 19.87 -7.98 2.67
N TYR A 75 20.33 -7.25 1.64
CA TYR A 75 21.68 -7.29 1.12
C TYR A 75 22.43 -6.04 1.58
N GLN A 76 23.54 -6.22 2.27
CA GLN A 76 24.37 -5.12 2.78
C GLN A 76 25.77 -5.21 2.19
N ALA A 77 26.30 -4.10 1.68
CA ALA A 77 27.69 -4.03 1.23
C ALA A 77 28.67 -4.29 2.38
N ALA A 78 29.75 -5.01 2.12
CA ALA A 78 30.85 -5.15 3.07
C ALA A 78 31.54 -3.80 3.34
N GLY A 79 32.11 -3.63 4.54
CA GLY A 79 32.94 -2.46 4.87
C GLY A 79 32.17 -1.15 5.12
N LEU A 80 30.85 -1.21 5.35
CA LEU A 80 30.10 -0.04 5.79
C LEU A 80 30.50 0.36 7.22
N GLY A 81 30.70 1.66 7.43
CA GLY A 81 30.93 2.23 8.76
C GLY A 81 29.68 2.20 9.65
N HIS A 82 29.84 2.73 10.86
CA HIS A 82 28.76 2.82 11.85
C HIS A 82 27.60 3.70 11.35
N ASP A 83 26.38 3.16 11.35
CA ASP A 83 25.14 3.88 11.05
C ASP A 83 24.01 3.23 11.85
N ALA A 84 23.33 4.03 12.67
CA ALA A 84 22.25 3.57 13.56
C ALA A 84 21.12 2.85 12.79
N ARG A 85 20.88 3.20 11.53
CA ARG A 85 19.88 2.54 10.68
C ARG A 85 20.29 1.13 10.29
N LEU A 86 21.58 0.88 10.10
CA LEU A 86 22.11 -0.46 9.79
C LEU A 86 22.02 -1.37 11.02
N GLU A 87 22.29 -0.83 12.21
CA GLU A 87 22.11 -1.56 13.47
C GLU A 87 20.65 -1.91 13.74
N GLU A 88 19.74 -0.97 13.48
CA GLU A 88 18.31 -1.24 13.59
C GLU A 88 17.86 -2.28 12.56
N LEU A 89 18.32 -2.17 11.31
CA LEU A 89 18.07 -3.16 10.27
C LEU A 89 18.52 -4.57 10.67
N ALA A 90 19.68 -4.71 11.31
CA ALA A 90 20.21 -5.98 11.79
C ALA A 90 19.32 -6.63 12.87
N LYS A 91 18.51 -5.84 13.59
CA LYS A 91 17.53 -6.33 14.57
C LYS A 91 16.20 -6.73 13.93
N LEU A 92 15.85 -6.14 12.79
CA LEU A 92 14.55 -6.31 12.15
C LEU A 92 14.54 -7.36 11.03
N ALA A 93 15.70 -7.65 10.42
CA ALA A 93 15.77 -8.54 9.26
C ALA A 93 17.09 -9.32 9.18
N ARG A 94 17.07 -10.44 8.46
CA ARG A 94 18.26 -11.22 8.14
C ARG A 94 19.10 -10.48 7.08
N ILE A 95 20.35 -10.21 7.42
CA ILE A 95 21.33 -9.53 6.55
C ILE A 95 22.25 -10.55 5.88
N GLU A 96 22.38 -10.48 4.56
CA GLU A 96 23.47 -11.08 3.79
C GLU A 96 24.47 -9.98 3.42
N VAL A 97 25.71 -10.13 3.87
CA VAL A 97 26.79 -9.24 3.46
C VAL A 97 27.27 -9.66 2.08
N VAL A 98 27.28 -8.72 1.14
CA VAL A 98 27.70 -8.94 -0.25
C VAL A 98 28.82 -7.97 -0.65
N PRO A 99 29.66 -8.33 -1.63
CA PRO A 99 30.56 -7.39 -2.28
C PRO A 99 29.81 -6.18 -2.85
N ALA A 100 30.42 -4.99 -2.81
CA ALA A 100 29.76 -3.74 -3.24
C ALA A 100 29.39 -3.76 -4.74
N ASP A 101 30.26 -4.32 -5.57
CA ASP A 101 30.03 -4.55 -7.00
C ASP A 101 28.81 -5.45 -7.25
N LYS A 102 28.63 -6.51 -6.47
CA LYS A 102 27.43 -7.36 -6.54
C LYS A 102 26.17 -6.57 -6.20
N LEU A 103 26.23 -5.68 -5.20
CA LEU A 103 25.09 -4.84 -4.82
C LEU A 103 24.74 -3.82 -5.90
N ASP A 104 25.75 -3.20 -6.53
CA ASP A 104 25.55 -2.22 -7.61
C ASP A 104 24.91 -2.84 -8.86
N VAL A 105 25.25 -4.11 -9.17
CA VAL A 105 24.60 -4.88 -10.23
C VAL A 105 23.14 -5.19 -9.88
N MET A 106 22.85 -5.58 -8.62
CA MET A 106 21.50 -5.92 -8.17
C MET A 106 20.58 -4.71 -8.05
N ALA A 107 21.11 -3.58 -7.58
CA ALA A 107 20.38 -2.35 -7.28
C ALA A 107 21.06 -1.15 -7.94
N PRO A 108 20.96 -1.00 -9.27
CA PRO A 108 21.58 0.09 -10.00
C PRO A 108 20.99 1.44 -9.55
N GLY A 109 21.82 2.26 -8.91
CA GLY A 109 21.44 3.56 -8.35
C GLY A 109 22.16 3.90 -7.05
N VAL A 110 21.73 4.97 -6.37
CA VAL A 110 22.31 5.38 -5.07
C VAL A 110 21.77 4.47 -3.95
N ASN A 111 22.24 3.23 -3.89
CA ASN A 111 21.80 2.20 -2.93
C ASN A 111 22.29 2.45 -1.49
N GLN A 112 23.30 3.32 -1.29
CA GLN A 112 23.89 3.62 0.03
C GLN A 112 24.42 2.39 0.78
N GLY A 113 24.78 1.33 0.05
CA GLY A 113 25.28 0.07 0.57
C GLY A 113 24.20 -0.89 1.06
N VAL A 114 22.91 -0.63 0.80
CA VAL A 114 21.82 -1.52 1.24
C VAL A 114 20.76 -1.70 0.16
N ALA A 115 20.35 -2.95 -0.05
CA ALA A 115 19.16 -3.31 -0.81
C ALA A 115 18.33 -4.35 -0.02
N ALA A 116 17.05 -4.46 -0.34
CA ALA A 116 16.19 -5.49 0.24
C ALA A 116 15.23 -6.08 -0.78
N GLU A 117 15.03 -7.37 -0.62
CA GLU A 117 14.02 -8.17 -1.31
C GLU A 117 12.74 -8.14 -0.48
N LEU A 118 11.64 -7.71 -1.09
CA LEU A 118 10.36 -7.57 -0.41
C LEU A 118 9.45 -8.77 -0.64
N LYS A 119 8.59 -9.04 0.35
CA LYS A 119 7.42 -9.90 0.19
C LYS A 119 6.56 -9.30 -0.93
N PRO A 120 5.81 -10.08 -1.72
CA PRO A 120 4.81 -9.52 -2.62
C PRO A 120 3.86 -8.58 -1.85
N ARG A 121 3.54 -7.42 -2.42
CA ARG A 121 2.59 -6.50 -1.80
C ARG A 121 1.25 -7.20 -1.65
N ARG A 122 0.63 -7.09 -0.48
CA ARG A 122 -0.77 -7.46 -0.35
C ARG A 122 -1.56 -6.40 -1.10
N ASP A 123 -2.18 -6.78 -2.21
CA ASP A 123 -3.16 -5.91 -2.84
C ASP A 123 -4.41 -5.91 -1.96
N TRP A 124 -4.80 -4.71 -1.51
CA TRP A 124 -6.03 -4.53 -0.76
C TRP A 124 -7.18 -4.35 -1.72
N THR A 125 -8.30 -5.03 -1.47
CA THR A 125 -9.56 -4.62 -2.09
C THR A 125 -10.11 -3.41 -1.35
N LEU A 126 -10.92 -2.59 -2.03
CA LEU A 126 -11.60 -1.47 -1.38
C LEU A 126 -12.41 -1.94 -0.16
N LYS A 127 -13.11 -3.08 -0.28
CA LYS A 127 -13.87 -3.66 0.84
C LYS A 127 -12.97 -3.96 2.04
N GLN A 128 -11.83 -4.63 1.83
CA GLN A 128 -10.90 -4.96 2.93
C GLN A 128 -10.38 -3.70 3.62
N LEU A 129 -10.09 -2.64 2.86
CA LEU A 129 -9.67 -1.36 3.41
C LEU A 129 -10.78 -0.70 4.24
N LEU A 130 -12.03 -0.72 3.75
CA LEU A 130 -13.15 -0.14 4.48
C LEU A 130 -13.51 -0.93 5.75
N ASP A 131 -13.31 -2.25 5.73
CA ASP A 131 -13.54 -3.14 6.88
C ASP A 131 -12.57 -2.84 8.06
N THR A 132 -11.46 -2.13 7.85
CA THR A 132 -10.58 -1.66 8.95
C THR A 132 -11.13 -0.43 9.66
N ASN A 133 -12.30 0.07 9.24
CA ASN A 133 -12.97 1.25 9.78
C ASN A 133 -12.10 2.53 9.82
N PRO A 134 -11.43 2.90 8.71
CA PRO A 134 -10.49 4.02 8.70
C PRO A 134 -11.19 5.35 8.97
N SER A 135 -10.51 6.24 9.66
CA SER A 135 -10.94 7.61 9.91
C SER A 135 -10.45 8.58 8.84
N LEU A 136 -9.27 8.37 8.27
CA LEU A 136 -8.69 9.20 7.20
C LEU A 136 -8.19 8.32 6.07
N LEU A 137 -8.72 8.58 4.87
CA LEU A 137 -8.27 7.98 3.61
C LEU A 137 -7.81 9.07 2.64
N VAL A 138 -6.99 8.67 1.67
CA VAL A 138 -6.70 9.48 0.49
C VAL A 138 -7.09 8.74 -0.78
N ALA A 139 -7.76 9.41 -1.71
CA ALA A 139 -8.08 8.86 -3.03
C ALA A 139 -7.37 9.67 -4.12
N LEU A 140 -6.63 8.99 -4.99
CA LEU A 140 -5.74 9.63 -5.96
C LEU A 140 -6.33 9.51 -7.37
N ASP A 141 -6.95 10.59 -7.82
CA ASP A 141 -7.51 10.69 -9.17
C ASP A 141 -6.44 11.13 -10.16
N SER A 142 -5.97 10.21 -10.99
CA SER A 142 -5.14 10.55 -12.14
C SER A 142 -3.77 11.16 -11.80
N ILE A 143 -3.15 10.72 -10.71
CA ILE A 143 -1.75 11.05 -10.39
C ILE A 143 -0.83 10.24 -11.29
N MET A 144 -0.29 10.85 -12.35
CA MET A 144 0.50 10.18 -13.40
C MET A 144 2.00 10.18 -13.15
N ASP A 145 2.52 11.11 -12.36
CA ASP A 145 3.94 11.17 -12.00
C ASP A 145 4.23 10.31 -10.76
N PRO A 146 5.14 9.31 -10.85
CA PRO A 146 5.57 8.53 -9.70
C PRO A 146 6.12 9.35 -8.53
N GLN A 147 6.78 10.49 -8.78
CA GLN A 147 7.31 11.31 -7.69
C GLN A 147 6.18 11.97 -6.89
N ASN A 148 5.21 12.58 -7.58
CA ASN A 148 3.99 13.10 -6.95
C ASN A 148 3.23 12.00 -6.20
N LEU A 149 3.05 10.81 -6.80
CA LEU A 149 2.39 9.69 -6.13
C LEU A 149 3.09 9.35 -4.81
N GLY A 150 4.41 9.15 -4.84
CA GLY A 150 5.18 8.85 -3.64
C GLY A 150 5.10 9.97 -2.60
N ALA A 151 5.23 11.23 -3.01
CA ALA A 151 5.16 12.38 -2.12
C ALA A 151 3.78 12.54 -1.44
N ILE A 152 2.70 12.25 -2.17
CA ILE A 152 1.34 12.25 -1.59
C ILE A 152 1.19 11.13 -0.57
N LEU A 153 1.59 9.90 -0.90
CA LEU A 153 1.53 8.76 0.03
C LEU A 153 2.35 9.03 1.29
N ARG A 154 3.53 9.64 1.15
CA ARG A 154 4.33 10.08 2.29
C ARG A 154 3.59 11.09 3.16
N SER A 155 3.02 12.12 2.54
CA SER A 155 2.31 13.17 3.27
C SER A 155 1.07 12.62 3.98
N ALA A 156 0.38 11.67 3.33
CA ALA A 156 -0.78 10.97 3.88
C ALA A 156 -0.39 10.14 5.10
N GLU A 157 0.68 9.34 5.02
CA GLU A 157 1.18 8.53 6.14
C GLU A 157 1.55 9.42 7.34
N VAL A 158 2.32 10.49 7.08
CA VAL A 158 2.75 11.43 8.11
C VAL A 158 1.56 12.16 8.76
N ALA A 159 0.50 12.43 8.00
CA ALA A 159 -0.73 13.04 8.52
C ALA A 159 -1.67 12.04 9.22
N GLY A 160 -1.29 10.75 9.28
CA GLY A 160 -2.08 9.70 9.93
C GLY A 160 -3.21 9.15 9.06
N ALA A 161 -3.07 9.18 7.73
CA ALA A 161 -3.98 8.46 6.86
C ALA A 161 -3.80 6.95 7.03
N GLU A 162 -4.91 6.22 7.12
CA GLU A 162 -4.93 4.77 7.37
C GLU A 162 -5.01 3.95 6.09
N GLY A 163 -5.07 4.61 4.93
CA GLY A 163 -5.03 3.97 3.63
C GLY A 163 -5.16 4.91 2.43
N ALA A 164 -4.80 4.39 1.27
CA ALA A 164 -4.94 5.06 -0.02
C ALA A 164 -5.79 4.25 -1.00
N ILE A 165 -6.52 4.95 -1.88
CA ILE A 165 -7.31 4.39 -2.97
C ILE A 165 -6.74 4.92 -4.28
N ILE A 166 -6.34 4.02 -5.17
CA ILE A 166 -5.69 4.35 -6.44
C ILE A 166 -6.38 3.60 -7.58
N PRO A 167 -6.70 4.24 -8.71
CA PRO A 167 -7.27 3.54 -9.86
C PRO A 167 -6.23 2.64 -10.53
N GLU A 168 -6.67 1.51 -11.09
CA GLU A 168 -5.85 0.57 -11.85
C GLU A 168 -5.29 1.20 -13.14
N HIS A 169 -6.07 2.11 -13.73
CA HIS A 169 -5.72 2.82 -14.94
C HIS A 169 -5.58 4.32 -14.67
N ARG A 170 -4.83 5.00 -15.53
CA ARG A 170 -4.55 6.44 -15.39
C ARG A 170 -3.95 6.76 -14.01
N SER A 171 -3.01 5.96 -13.56
CA SER A 171 -2.23 6.26 -12.36
C SER A 171 -0.79 5.81 -12.56
N ALA A 172 0.13 6.53 -11.94
CA ALA A 172 1.50 6.11 -11.83
C ALA A 172 1.56 4.73 -11.15
N PRO A 173 2.40 3.80 -11.65
CA PRO A 173 2.66 2.59 -10.91
C PRO A 173 3.40 2.92 -9.61
N LEU A 174 3.28 2.04 -8.61
CA LEU A 174 4.16 2.04 -7.43
C LEU A 174 5.56 1.54 -7.83
N SER A 175 6.20 2.29 -8.73
CA SER A 175 7.55 2.00 -9.24
C SER A 175 8.61 2.29 -8.18
N PRO A 176 9.87 1.86 -8.38
CA PRO A 176 10.97 2.21 -7.49
C PRO A 176 11.11 3.71 -7.26
N ALA A 177 10.79 4.55 -8.26
CA ALA A 177 10.77 6.00 -8.11
C ALA A 177 9.69 6.48 -7.12
N ALA A 178 8.46 5.96 -7.23
CA ALA A 178 7.38 6.27 -6.29
C ALA A 178 7.70 5.77 -4.87
N VAL A 179 8.23 4.55 -4.75
CA VAL A 179 8.65 3.98 -3.46
C VAL A 179 9.72 4.85 -2.81
N LYS A 180 10.75 5.26 -3.57
CA LYS A 180 11.80 6.16 -3.09
C LYS A 180 11.23 7.51 -2.65
N ALA A 181 10.38 8.14 -3.47
CA ALA A 181 9.73 9.40 -3.14
C ALA A 181 8.85 9.30 -1.88
N SER A 182 8.19 8.16 -1.68
CA SER A 182 7.38 7.89 -0.49
C SER A 182 8.17 7.73 0.80
N SER A 183 9.50 7.54 0.71
CA SER A 183 10.37 7.31 1.87
C SER A 183 9.88 6.17 2.77
N GLY A 184 9.33 5.10 2.16
CA GLY A 184 8.84 3.93 2.87
C GLY A 184 7.35 3.94 3.22
N ALA A 185 6.67 5.09 3.14
CA ALA A 185 5.23 5.18 3.41
C ALA A 185 4.39 4.23 2.55
N ALA A 186 4.77 4.06 1.27
CA ALA A 186 4.08 3.13 0.39
C ALA A 186 4.15 1.68 0.88
N GLU A 187 5.09 1.29 1.75
CA GLU A 187 5.20 -0.07 2.29
C GLU A 187 4.39 -0.30 3.58
N LEU A 188 4.07 0.78 4.29
CA LEU A 188 3.35 0.75 5.58
C LEU A 188 1.84 0.88 5.38
N MET A 189 1.43 1.73 4.45
CA MET A 189 0.04 2.07 4.22
C MET A 189 -0.71 1.01 3.40
N PRO A 190 -1.91 0.59 3.82
CA PRO A 190 -2.84 -0.15 2.96
C PRO A 190 -3.20 0.64 1.70
N ILE A 191 -2.99 0.04 0.52
CA ILE A 191 -3.32 0.68 -0.77
C ILE A 191 -4.32 -0.20 -1.52
N ALA A 192 -5.54 0.29 -1.69
CA ALA A 192 -6.58 -0.36 -2.45
C ALA A 192 -6.55 0.07 -3.91
N ARG A 193 -6.53 -0.91 -4.82
CA ARG A 193 -6.67 -0.68 -6.27
C ARG A 193 -8.13 -0.83 -6.66
N VAL A 194 -8.62 0.11 -7.48
CA VAL A 194 -10.02 0.12 -7.95
C VAL A 194 -10.07 0.33 -9.46
N SER A 195 -11.10 -0.17 -10.12
CA SER A 195 -11.29 0.07 -11.56
C SER A 195 -11.46 1.56 -11.89
N GLY A 196 -12.00 2.34 -10.95
CA GLY A 196 -12.07 3.79 -11.03
C GLY A 196 -12.66 4.42 -9.78
N LEU A 197 -12.31 5.70 -9.52
CA LEU A 197 -12.87 6.44 -8.40
C LEU A 197 -14.38 6.72 -8.49
N PRO A 198 -15.00 6.93 -9.68
CA PRO A 198 -16.43 7.14 -9.75
C PRO A 198 -17.28 5.98 -9.18
N SER A 199 -16.82 4.73 -9.31
CA SER A 199 -17.48 3.57 -8.69
C SER A 199 -17.10 3.40 -7.22
N ALA A 200 -15.86 3.70 -6.85
CA ALA A 200 -15.36 3.56 -5.48
C ALA A 200 -15.97 4.57 -4.49
N ILE A 201 -16.18 5.83 -4.88
CA ILE A 201 -16.67 6.90 -3.99
C ILE A 201 -18.01 6.54 -3.32
N PRO A 202 -19.04 6.06 -4.05
CA PRO A 202 -20.28 5.60 -3.42
C PRO A 202 -20.07 4.50 -2.36
N GLU A 203 -19.06 3.63 -2.51
CA GLU A 203 -18.76 2.58 -1.54
C GLU A 203 -18.15 3.15 -0.26
N VAL A 204 -17.19 4.07 -0.42
CA VAL A 204 -16.56 4.80 0.69
C VAL A 204 -17.63 5.58 1.49
N LYS A 205 -18.56 6.24 0.79
CA LYS A 205 -19.68 6.95 1.40
C LYS A 205 -20.63 6.03 2.17
N ARG A 206 -20.96 4.85 1.60
CA ARG A 206 -21.77 3.83 2.29
C ARG A 206 -21.11 3.32 3.58
N ALA A 207 -19.78 3.39 3.68
CA ALA A 207 -19.05 3.07 4.91
C ALA A 207 -19.02 4.22 5.93
N GLY A 208 -19.75 5.31 5.70
CA GLY A 208 -19.83 6.46 6.59
C GLY A 208 -18.61 7.39 6.54
N ILE A 209 -17.87 7.39 5.42
CA ILE A 209 -16.70 8.23 5.19
C ILE A 209 -17.04 9.30 4.16
N TRP A 210 -16.87 10.57 4.51
CA TRP A 210 -17.13 11.70 3.63
C TRP A 210 -16.04 11.84 2.57
N CYS A 211 -16.42 11.85 1.29
CA CYS A 211 -15.48 12.07 0.19
C CYS A 211 -15.36 13.56 -0.11
N VAL A 212 -14.17 14.13 0.08
CA VAL A 212 -13.93 15.57 -0.05
C VAL A 212 -12.92 15.83 -1.16
N ALA A 213 -13.36 16.43 -2.26
CA ALA A 213 -12.48 16.72 -3.40
C ALA A 213 -11.72 18.04 -3.22
N LEU A 214 -10.42 18.00 -3.49
CA LEU A 214 -9.63 19.22 -3.71
C LEU A 214 -9.95 19.77 -5.10
N ASP A 215 -10.58 20.95 -5.13
CA ASP A 215 -10.92 21.67 -6.35
C ASP A 215 -10.59 23.15 -6.14
N PRO A 216 -9.76 23.78 -7.00
CA PRO A 216 -9.53 25.23 -6.96
C PRO A 216 -10.82 26.06 -7.01
N ARG A 217 -11.90 25.49 -7.59
CA ARG A 217 -13.24 26.08 -7.66
C ARG A 217 -14.21 25.54 -6.60
N GLY A 218 -13.69 24.89 -5.55
CA GLY A 218 -14.48 24.39 -4.43
C GLY A 218 -15.20 25.52 -3.70
N GLU A 219 -16.37 25.22 -3.15
CA GLU A 219 -17.28 26.20 -2.53
C GLU A 219 -16.80 26.64 -1.14
N LEU A 220 -16.11 25.75 -0.43
CA LEU A 220 -15.56 25.98 0.89
C LEU A 220 -14.04 26.10 0.82
N ALA A 221 -13.43 26.98 1.62
CA ALA A 221 -12.02 26.84 1.92
C ALA A 221 -11.80 25.57 2.76
N ALA A 222 -10.63 24.93 2.62
CA ALA A 222 -10.33 23.70 3.36
C ALA A 222 -10.52 23.87 4.88
N TRP A 223 -10.11 25.00 5.46
CA TRP A 223 -10.28 25.28 6.89
C TRP A 223 -11.72 25.62 7.32
N GLU A 224 -12.66 25.74 6.38
CA GLU A 224 -14.09 25.89 6.69
C GLU A 224 -14.82 24.54 6.76
N PHE A 225 -14.26 23.48 6.17
CA PHE A 225 -14.86 22.15 6.20
C PHE A 225 -14.43 21.38 7.45
N ASP A 226 -15.36 20.65 8.07
CA ASP A 226 -15.11 19.82 9.25
C ASP A 226 -14.38 18.52 8.89
N PHE A 227 -13.07 18.47 9.14
CA PHE A 227 -12.22 17.29 8.97
C PHE A 227 -12.06 16.45 10.25
N THR A 228 -12.79 16.78 11.33
CA THR A 228 -12.81 15.95 12.55
C THR A 228 -13.59 14.64 12.36
N GLN A 229 -14.53 14.63 11.42
CA GLN A 229 -15.25 13.44 10.99
C GLN A 229 -14.39 12.47 10.16
N ARG A 230 -14.96 11.31 9.83
CA ARG A 230 -14.31 10.32 8.95
C ARG A 230 -14.33 10.82 7.50
N VAL A 231 -13.16 10.97 6.89
CA VAL A 231 -13.01 11.62 5.59
C VAL A 231 -12.08 10.84 4.65
N CYS A 232 -12.37 10.92 3.36
CA CYS A 232 -11.53 10.52 2.26
C CYS A 232 -11.19 11.77 1.44
N VAL A 233 -9.95 12.24 1.54
CA VAL A 233 -9.48 13.40 0.75
C VAL A 233 -9.17 12.95 -0.66
N VAL A 234 -9.86 13.52 -1.65
CA VAL A 234 -9.69 13.17 -3.07
C VAL A 234 -8.80 14.21 -3.73
N VAL A 235 -7.66 13.74 -4.24
CA VAL A 235 -6.61 14.57 -4.87
C VAL A 235 -6.57 14.27 -6.36
N GLY A 236 -6.56 15.32 -7.17
CA GLY A 236 -6.51 15.20 -8.62
C GLY A 236 -5.12 15.33 -9.22
N GLY A 237 -4.98 14.84 -10.45
CA GLY A 237 -3.79 14.99 -11.28
C GLY A 237 -3.49 16.43 -11.68
N GLU A 238 -2.32 16.61 -12.27
CA GLU A 238 -1.89 17.91 -12.78
C GLU A 238 -2.81 18.43 -13.90
N GLY A 239 -2.97 19.75 -13.98
CA GLY A 239 -3.82 20.40 -14.98
C GLY A 239 -5.28 20.53 -14.55
N ALA A 240 -6.12 19.54 -14.86
CA ALA A 240 -7.57 19.62 -14.65
C ALA A 240 -8.02 19.42 -13.19
N GLY A 241 -7.11 19.01 -12.30
CA GLY A 241 -7.44 18.61 -10.94
C GLY A 241 -8.27 17.33 -10.92
N VAL A 242 -9.19 17.22 -9.96
CA VAL A 242 -10.09 16.05 -9.85
C VAL A 242 -11.07 16.06 -11.03
N HIS A 243 -11.25 14.92 -11.69
CA HIS A 243 -12.14 14.76 -12.84
C HIS A 243 -13.60 15.08 -12.46
N ARG A 244 -14.34 15.68 -13.40
CA ARG A 244 -15.72 16.13 -13.20
C ARG A 244 -16.61 15.07 -12.52
N LEU A 245 -16.57 13.86 -13.05
CA LEU A 245 -17.42 12.74 -12.63
C LEU A 245 -17.10 12.25 -11.20
N VAL A 246 -15.84 12.41 -10.78
CA VAL A 246 -15.36 12.11 -9.42
C VAL A 246 -15.85 13.20 -8.48
N LYS A 247 -15.67 14.48 -8.85
CA LYS A 247 -16.15 15.64 -8.08
C LYS A 247 -17.65 15.65 -7.84
N GLU A 248 -18.44 15.31 -8.86
CA GLU A 248 -19.91 15.23 -8.77
C GLU A 248 -20.39 14.16 -7.79
N ARG A 249 -19.58 13.16 -7.46
CA ARG A 249 -19.93 12.10 -6.50
C ARG A 249 -19.44 12.35 -5.08
N CYS A 250 -18.41 13.19 -4.93
CA CYS A 250 -17.92 13.63 -3.63
C CYS A 250 -19.01 14.40 -2.86
N ASP A 251 -18.95 14.35 -1.54
CA ASP A 251 -19.87 15.04 -0.64
C ASP A 251 -19.58 16.53 -0.57
N ALA A 252 -18.31 16.92 -0.68
CA ALA A 252 -17.88 18.30 -0.66
C ALA A 252 -16.73 18.57 -1.63
N ARG A 253 -16.61 19.84 -2.03
CA ARG A 253 -15.49 20.37 -2.81
C ARG A 253 -14.86 21.50 -2.04
N VAL A 254 -13.59 21.34 -1.66
CA VAL A 254 -12.85 22.35 -0.92
C VAL A 254 -11.73 22.92 -1.79
N ARG A 255 -11.49 24.23 -1.66
CA ARG A 255 -10.36 24.92 -2.25
C ARG A 255 -9.31 25.21 -1.20
N LEU A 256 -8.05 25.21 -1.61
CA LEU A 256 -6.97 25.86 -0.86
C LEU A 256 -6.91 27.32 -1.34
N PRO A 257 -7.19 28.31 -0.48
CA PRO A 257 -7.17 29.70 -0.90
C PRO A 257 -5.77 30.14 -1.35
N VAL A 258 -5.72 30.86 -2.47
CA VAL A 258 -4.48 31.36 -3.08
C VAL A 258 -4.48 32.88 -3.01
N ALA A 259 -3.39 33.46 -2.53
CA ALA A 259 -3.20 34.92 -2.45
C ALA A 259 -2.36 35.49 -3.62
N GLY A 260 -1.65 34.62 -4.35
CA GLY A 260 -0.80 35.01 -5.48
C GLY A 260 -1.53 34.99 -6.83
N HIS A 261 -0.78 35.28 -7.89
CA HIS A 261 -1.31 35.38 -9.26
C HIS A 261 -1.34 34.06 -10.04
N ILE A 262 -0.74 33.00 -9.51
CA ILE A 262 -0.66 31.69 -10.17
C ILE A 262 -1.68 30.75 -9.55
N ALA A 263 -2.55 30.19 -10.39
CA ALA A 263 -3.65 29.33 -9.95
C ALA A 263 -3.28 27.83 -9.88
N SER A 264 -2.09 27.45 -10.34
CA SER A 264 -1.64 26.05 -10.37
C SER A 264 -0.83 25.72 -9.12
N PHE A 265 -1.31 24.76 -8.35
CA PHE A 265 -0.62 24.19 -7.20
C PHE A 265 -0.18 22.78 -7.56
N ASN A 266 1.05 22.39 -7.22
CA ASN A 266 1.49 21.02 -7.41
C ASN A 266 0.57 20.06 -6.62
N ALA A 267 0.17 18.94 -7.23
CA ALA A 267 -0.80 18.02 -6.63
C ALA A 267 -0.32 17.45 -5.28
N SER A 268 0.97 17.14 -5.15
CA SER A 268 1.55 16.66 -3.89
C SER A 268 1.59 17.73 -2.80
N ALA A 269 1.89 18.98 -3.18
CA ALA A 269 1.81 20.11 -2.26
C ALA A 269 0.35 20.35 -1.80
N ALA A 270 -0.62 20.27 -2.71
CA ALA A 270 -2.03 20.47 -2.40
C ALA A 270 -2.53 19.40 -1.41
N ALA A 271 -2.18 18.15 -1.69
CA ALA A 271 -2.47 17.04 -0.80
C ALA A 271 -1.86 17.28 0.59
N ALA A 272 -0.57 17.62 0.65
CA ALA A 272 0.11 17.89 1.92
C ALA A 272 -0.56 19.00 2.73
N ALA A 273 -0.90 20.14 2.11
CA ALA A 273 -1.57 21.24 2.77
C ALA A 273 -2.95 20.84 3.31
N ALA A 274 -3.75 20.12 2.52
CA ALA A 274 -5.06 19.63 2.96
C ALA A 274 -4.95 18.61 4.10
N LEU A 275 -4.00 17.68 4.01
CA LEU A 275 -3.77 16.66 5.03
C LEU A 275 -3.27 17.26 6.35
N TYR A 276 -2.45 18.30 6.30
CA TYR A 276 -2.05 19.01 7.50
C TYR A 276 -3.19 19.82 8.12
N GLU A 277 -4.13 20.32 7.31
CA GLU A 277 -5.35 20.93 7.85
C GLU A 277 -6.23 19.88 8.57
N VAL A 278 -6.38 18.68 7.99
CA VAL A 278 -7.05 17.54 8.67
C VAL A 278 -6.38 17.27 10.02
N LEU A 279 -5.05 17.12 10.02
CA LEU A 279 -4.27 16.87 11.23
C LEU A 279 -4.46 17.99 12.27
N ARG A 280 -4.41 19.25 11.85
CA ARG A 280 -4.59 20.43 12.72
C ARG A 280 -5.97 20.43 13.39
N GLN A 281 -7.04 20.17 12.63
CA GLN A 281 -8.40 20.13 13.17
C GLN A 281 -8.57 18.97 14.17
N ARG A 282 -8.08 17.78 13.82
CA ARG A 282 -8.16 16.58 14.68
C ARG A 282 -7.35 16.73 15.96
N ALA A 283 -6.17 17.35 15.90
CA ALA A 283 -5.36 17.63 17.09
C ALA A 283 -6.00 18.69 18.01
N SER A 284 -6.74 19.65 17.44
CA SER A 284 -7.36 20.74 18.21
C SER A 284 -8.73 20.38 18.79
N GLY A 285 -9.36 19.28 18.35
CA GLY A 285 -10.73 18.90 18.72
C GLY A 285 -11.79 19.94 18.37
N LYS A 286 -11.47 20.92 17.50
CA LYS A 286 -12.36 22.03 17.15
C LYS A 286 -13.03 21.77 15.81
N THR A 287 -14.35 21.60 15.84
CA THR A 287 -15.19 21.63 14.65
C THR A 287 -15.27 23.06 14.08
N PRO A 288 -15.03 23.28 12.78
CA PRO A 288 -15.23 24.58 12.14
C PRO A 288 -16.70 25.04 12.21
N SER A 289 -16.92 26.34 12.31
CA SER A 289 -18.22 26.97 12.61
C SER A 289 -19.30 26.87 11.49
N LYS A 290 -19.05 26.17 10.38
CA LYS A 290 -20.01 26.06 9.27
C LYS A 290 -20.20 24.60 8.85
N THR A 291 -21.27 23.98 9.35
CA THR A 291 -21.79 22.71 8.81
C THR A 291 -22.74 23.03 7.66
N LEU A 292 -22.56 22.40 6.50
CA LEU A 292 -23.57 22.42 5.45
C LEU A 292 -24.75 21.57 5.93
N SER A 293 -25.83 22.25 6.30
CA SER A 293 -27.16 21.66 6.56
C SER A 293 -27.87 21.29 5.27
#